data_AF-A0A7C4H384-F1
#
_entry.id   AF-A0A7C4H384-F1
#
_cell.length_a   1.000
_cell.length_b   1.000
_cell.length_c   1.000
_cell.angle_alpha   90.00
_cell.angle_beta   90.00
_cell.angle_gamma   90.00
#
_symmetry.space_group_name_H-M   'P 1'
#
loop_
_entity.id
_entity.type
_entity.pdbx_description
1 polymer ?
#
loop_
_entity_poly.entity_id
_entity_poly.type
_entity_poly.pdbx_seq_one_letter_code
_entity_poly.pdbx_strand_id
1 'polypeptide(L)'
;MVINVKQKGLIILSGCSHAGIINTMLYARQITGIETIYAVLGGLHLAGRDFESRINQTVEELRKIKPHLIVPSHCTGWRAAHAILNAMPDAFAWGSVGNLYII
;
A
#
# COMPACT_ATOMS: atom_id res chain seq x y z
N MET A 1 1.44 9.68 -6.14
CA MET A 1 1.98 10.85 -5.41
C MET A 1 2.76 10.34 -4.19
N VAL A 2 3.88 10.97 -3.85
CA VAL A 2 4.71 10.64 -2.69
C VAL A 2 4.88 11.91 -1.86
N ILE A 3 4.61 11.83 -0.56
CA ILE A 3 4.71 12.95 0.40
C ILE A 3 5.68 12.55 1.51
N ASN A 4 6.67 13.39 1.79
CA ASN A 4 7.53 13.20 2.97
C ASN A 4 6.96 13.97 4.16
N VAL A 5 6.59 13.27 5.22
CA VAL A 5 6.15 13.89 6.49
C VAL A 5 7.28 13.82 7.49
N LYS A 6 7.69 15.00 7.99
CA LYS A 6 8.77 15.14 8.97
C LYS A 6 8.53 14.20 10.16
N GLN A 7 9.57 13.46 10.54
CA GLN A 7 9.58 12.47 11.63
C GLN A 7 8.71 11.21 11.43
N LYS A 8 7.98 11.07 10.31
CA LYS A 8 7.18 9.87 10.00
C LYS A 8 7.74 9.08 8.83
N GLY A 9 8.16 9.77 7.77
CA GLY A 9 8.63 9.17 6.53
C GLY A 9 7.65 9.38 5.37
N LEU A 10 7.71 8.49 4.39
CA LEU A 10 6.96 8.62 3.14
C LEU A 10 5.51 8.15 3.28
N ILE A 11 4.59 8.95 2.78
CA ILE A 11 3.21 8.57 2.51
C ILE A 11 3.06 8.43 0.99
N ILE A 12 2.61 7.26 0.55
CA ILE A 12 2.38 6.97 -0.87
C ILE A 12 0.88 6.94 -1.14
N LEU A 13 0.42 7.86 -1.98
CA LEU A 13 -0.95 7.86 -2.49
C LEU A 13 -0.94 7.37 -3.94
N SER A 14 -1.68 6.30 -4.21
CA SER A 14 -1.76 5.70 -5.54
C SER A 14 -3.19 5.66 -6.07
N GLY A 15 -3.36 6.01 -7.35
CA GLY A 15 -4.63 5.80 -8.05
C GLY A 15 -4.93 4.30 -8.20
N CYS A 16 -4.10 3.62 -9.00
CA CYS A 16 -4.25 2.17 -9.20
C CYS A 16 -2.92 1.38 -9.19
N SER A 17 -1.73 1.99 -9.23
CA SER A 17 -0.44 1.26 -9.14
C SER A 17 -0.20 0.21 -10.24
N HIS A 18 -0.47 0.51 -11.52
CA HIS A 18 -0.24 -0.46 -12.61
C HIS A 18 1.21 -0.94 -12.73
N ALA A 19 2.18 -0.10 -12.35
CA ALA A 19 3.60 -0.48 -12.29
C ALA A 19 3.94 -1.41 -11.10
N GLY A 20 2.97 -1.71 -10.23
CA GLY A 20 3.11 -2.46 -8.98
C GLY A 20 3.35 -1.54 -7.79
N ILE A 21 2.61 -1.77 -6.69
CA ILE A 21 2.76 -0.95 -5.49
C ILE A 21 4.14 -1.11 -4.84
N ILE A 22 4.68 -2.33 -4.81
CA ILE A 22 6.00 -2.61 -4.25
C ILE A 22 7.08 -1.85 -5.02
N ASN A 23 7.04 -1.90 -6.35
CA ASN A 23 7.94 -1.13 -7.20
C ASN A 23 7.84 0.37 -6.93
N THR A 24 6.62 0.87 -6.77
CA THR A 24 6.38 2.28 -6.43
C THR A 24 6.99 2.67 -5.08
N MET A 25 6.87 1.81 -4.07
CA MET A 25 7.46 2.02 -2.74
C MET A 25 9.00 2.01 -2.78
N LEU A 26 9.59 1.04 -3.47
CA LEU A 26 11.05 0.94 -3.60
C LEU A 26 11.63 2.11 -4.40
N TYR A 27 10.96 2.50 -5.49
CA TYR A 27 11.37 3.65 -6.28
C TYR A 27 11.24 4.96 -5.47
N ALA A 28 10.18 5.10 -4.67
CA ALA A 28 10.03 6.24 -3.77
C ALA A 28 11.18 6.34 -2.75
N ARG A 29 11.60 5.22 -2.15
CA ARG A 29 12.81 5.18 -1.29
C ARG A 29 14.04 5.66 -2.05
N GLN A 30 14.27 5.09 -3.24
CA GLN A 30 15.43 5.40 -4.07
C GLN A 30 15.54 6.89 -4.41
N ILE A 31 14.45 7.52 -4.87
CA ILE A 31 14.50 8.92 -5.33
C ILE A 31 14.48 9.95 -4.19
N THR A 32 14.03 9.55 -3.00
CA THR A 32 13.96 10.46 -1.84
C THR A 32 15.11 10.27 -0.86
N GLY A 33 15.78 9.10 -0.88
CA GLY A 33 16.75 8.69 0.14
C GLY A 33 16.11 8.37 1.50
N ILE A 34 14.77 8.28 1.58
CA ILE A 34 14.04 8.04 2.83
C ILE A 34 13.58 6.59 2.87
N GLU A 35 14.13 5.84 3.83
CA GLU A 35 13.85 4.41 3.98
C GLU A 35 12.48 4.11 4.58
N THR A 36 11.93 4.99 5.41
CA THR A 36 10.67 4.72 6.09
C THR A 36 9.49 5.00 5.17
N ILE A 37 8.71 3.97 4.83
CA ILE A 37 7.38 4.14 4.26
C ILE A 37 6.40 4.11 5.43
N TYR A 38 5.84 5.27 5.78
CA TYR A 38 4.89 5.38 6.88
C TYR A 38 3.51 4.84 6.48
N ALA A 39 2.99 5.25 5.32
CA ALA A 39 1.66 4.85 4.89
C ALA A 39 1.55 4.65 3.37
N VAL A 40 0.64 3.75 2.97
CA VAL A 40 0.26 3.50 1.57
C VAL A 40 -1.26 3.53 1.46
N LEU A 41 -1.80 4.42 0.63
CA LEU A 41 -3.24 4.55 0.44
C LEU A 41 -3.60 4.52 -1.05
N GLY A 42 -4.69 3.83 -1.37
CA GLY A 42 -5.30 3.82 -2.69
C GLY A 42 -5.29 2.46 -3.39
N GLY A 43 -5.35 2.46 -4.72
CA GLY A 43 -5.48 1.23 -5.51
C GLY A 43 -4.15 0.51 -5.74
N LEU A 44 -4.16 -0.81 -5.59
CA LEU A 44 -2.98 -1.67 -5.74
C LEU A 44 -2.97 -2.52 -7.04
N HIS A 45 -4.06 -2.47 -7.82
CA HIS A 45 -4.28 -3.27 -9.05
C HIS A 45 -4.01 -4.77 -8.89
N LEU A 46 -4.67 -5.36 -7.89
CA LEU A 46 -4.55 -6.80 -7.57
C LEU A 46 -5.86 -7.57 -7.83
N ALA A 47 -6.91 -6.88 -8.25
CA ALA A 47 -8.18 -7.51 -8.60
C ALA A 47 -8.12 -8.14 -10.00
N GLY A 48 -8.80 -9.27 -10.18
CA GLY A 48 -8.94 -9.93 -11.48
C GLY A 48 -7.99 -11.10 -11.68
N ARG A 49 -8.40 -12.05 -12.52
CA ARG A 49 -7.76 -13.36 -12.72
C ARG A 49 -6.27 -13.26 -13.03
N ASP A 50 -5.87 -12.25 -13.80
CA ASP A 50 -4.50 -12.08 -14.26
C ASP A 50 -3.56 -11.55 -13.16
N PHE A 51 -4.11 -10.97 -12.10
CA PHE A 51 -3.34 -10.31 -11.04
C PHE A 51 -3.41 -11.04 -9.70
N GLU A 52 -4.39 -11.93 -9.50
CA GLU A 52 -4.57 -12.65 -8.22
C GLU A 52 -3.33 -13.46 -7.81
N SER A 53 -2.58 -14.01 -8.76
CA SER A 53 -1.34 -14.75 -8.48
C SER A 53 -0.27 -13.90 -7.79
N ARG A 54 -0.35 -12.56 -7.90
CA ARG A 54 0.60 -11.61 -7.32
C ARG A 54 0.26 -11.23 -5.88
N ILE A 55 -0.93 -11.59 -5.38
CA ILE A 55 -1.40 -11.17 -4.05
C ILE A 55 -0.43 -11.63 -2.96
N ASN A 56 -0.08 -12.92 -2.92
CA ASN A 56 0.78 -13.47 -1.87
C ASN A 56 2.17 -12.83 -1.88
N GLN A 57 2.76 -12.65 -3.06
CA GLN A 57 4.05 -11.98 -3.20
C GLN A 57 3.98 -10.53 -2.74
N THR A 58 2.92 -9.80 -3.13
CA THR A 58 2.74 -8.41 -2.72
C THR A 58 2.58 -8.28 -1.21
N VAL A 59 1.80 -9.17 -0.58
CA VAL A 59 1.62 -9.19 0.87
C VAL A 59 2.94 -9.48 1.59
N GLU A 60 3.73 -10.42 1.12
CA GLU A 60 5.03 -10.73 1.73
C GLU A 60 6.01 -9.56 1.62
N GLU A 61 6.03 -8.86 0.49
CA GLU A 61 6.84 -7.64 0.35
C GLU A 61 6.32 -6.48 1.22
N LEU A 62 5.00 -6.33 1.37
CA LEU A 62 4.42 -5.37 2.32
C LEU A 62 4.85 -5.69 3.76
N ARG A 63 4.90 -6.97 4.16
CA ARG A 63 5.39 -7.40 5.48
C ARG A 63 6.87 -7.14 5.69
N LYS A 64 7.68 -7.13 4.64
CA LYS A 64 9.09 -6.73 4.72
C LYS A 64 9.24 -5.23 4.85
N ILE A 65 8.45 -4.46 4.09
CA ILE A 65 8.50 -2.99 4.12
C ILE A 65 7.91 -2.43 5.43
N LYS A 66 6.92 -3.11 6.01
CA LYS A 66 6.26 -2.77 7.30
C LYS A 66 5.75 -1.32 7.38
N PRO A 67 4.92 -0.85 6.42
CA PRO A 67 4.23 0.42 6.60
C PRO A 67 3.34 0.38 7.84
N HIS A 68 3.23 1.52 8.51
CA HIS A 68 2.39 1.69 9.70
C HIS A 68 0.89 1.70 9.34
N LEU A 69 0.55 2.16 8.14
CA LEU A 69 -0.82 2.18 7.64
C LEU A 69 -0.90 1.76 6.16
N ILE A 70 -1.85 0.88 5.85
CA ILE A 70 -2.20 0.44 4.51
C ILE A 70 -3.71 0.61 4.35
N VAL A 71 -4.12 1.43 3.38
CA VAL A 71 -5.52 1.69 3.04
C VAL A 71 -5.78 1.24 1.60
N PRO A 72 -5.94 -0.08 1.36
CA PRO A 72 -6.25 -0.58 0.03
C PRO A 72 -7.65 -0.11 -0.39
N SER A 73 -7.76 0.38 -1.62
CA SER A 73 -9.00 0.94 -2.17
C SER A 73 -9.22 0.54 -3.63
N HIS A 74 -10.40 0.87 -4.19
CA HIS A 74 -10.68 0.81 -5.63
C HIS A 74 -10.31 -0.54 -6.29
N CYS A 75 -9.29 -0.55 -7.16
CA CYS A 75 -8.87 -1.69 -7.98
C CYS A 75 -8.04 -2.76 -7.23
N THR A 76 -7.86 -2.63 -5.91
CA THR A 76 -7.17 -3.66 -5.11
C THR A 76 -7.98 -4.96 -5.07
N GLY A 77 -9.31 -4.87 -4.95
CA GLY A 77 -10.19 -6.03 -4.89
C GLY A 77 -10.25 -6.70 -3.52
N TRP A 78 -11.34 -7.43 -3.29
CA TRP A 78 -11.70 -8.01 -2.00
C TRP A 78 -10.67 -9.04 -1.49
N ARG A 79 -10.21 -9.94 -2.36
CA ARG A 79 -9.27 -11.01 -1.99
C ARG A 79 -7.92 -10.45 -1.55
N ALA A 80 -7.41 -9.44 -2.26
CA ALA A 80 -6.16 -8.79 -1.89
C ALA A 80 -6.31 -7.98 -0.59
N ALA A 81 -7.39 -7.22 -0.44
CA ALA A 81 -7.65 -6.48 0.81
C ALA A 81 -7.70 -7.42 2.02
N HIS A 82 -8.41 -8.55 1.91
CA HIS A 82 -8.44 -9.56 2.97
C HIS A 82 -7.09 -10.22 3.24
N ALA A 83 -6.30 -10.51 2.20
CA ALA A 83 -4.97 -11.07 2.38
C ALA A 83 -4.05 -10.10 3.15
N ILE A 84 -4.13 -8.80 2.86
CA ILE A 84 -3.39 -7.76 3.59
C ILE A 84 -3.90 -7.67 5.04
N LEU A 85 -5.22 -7.60 5.26
CA LEU A 85 -5.82 -7.57 6.60
C LEU A 85 -5.38 -8.76 7.46
N ASN A 86 -5.40 -9.98 6.90
CA ASN A 86 -5.01 -11.18 7.63
C ASN A 86 -3.51 -11.20 7.97
N ALA A 87 -2.67 -10.65 7.11
CA ALA A 87 -1.22 -10.66 7.29
C ALA A 87 -0.69 -9.51 8.16
N MET A 88 -1.41 -8.38 8.18
CA MET A 88 -0.99 -7.11 8.80
C MET A 88 -2.18 -6.37 9.43
N PRO A 89 -2.90 -6.98 10.39
CA PRO A 89 -4.15 -6.42 10.92
C PRO A 89 -3.95 -5.05 11.57
N ASP A 90 -2.85 -4.85 12.29
CA ASP A 90 -2.56 -3.59 13.01
C ASP A 90 -2.23 -2.42 12.07
N ALA A 91 -1.80 -2.72 10.84
CA ALA A 91 -1.47 -1.71 9.84
C ALA A 91 -2.62 -1.49 8.85
N PHE A 92 -3.74 -2.21 8.93
CA PHE A 92 -4.79 -2.18 7.92
C PHE A 92 -5.92 -1.22 8.29
N ALA A 93 -6.40 -0.45 7.33
CA ALA A 93 -7.70 0.22 7.42
C ALA A 93 -8.48 0.15 6.09
N TRP A 94 -9.80 0.05 6.18
CA TRP A 94 -10.66 -0.03 5.00
C TRP A 94 -10.77 1.30 4.26
N GLY A 95 -10.43 1.32 2.98
CA GLY A 95 -10.68 2.45 2.09
C GLY A 95 -12.15 2.57 1.70
N SER A 96 -12.84 3.59 2.20
CA SER A 96 -14.20 3.97 1.77
C SER A 96 -14.29 5.48 1.53
N VAL A 97 -15.25 5.88 0.68
CA VAL A 97 -15.62 7.28 0.51
C VAL A 97 -16.08 7.85 1.85
N GLY A 98 -15.62 9.06 2.18
CA GLY A 98 -15.96 9.76 3.43
C GLY A 98 -15.05 9.44 4.61
N ASN A 99 -14.15 8.45 4.51
CA ASN A 99 -13.20 8.17 5.58
C ASN A 99 -12.15 9.28 5.70
N LEU A 100 -11.86 9.68 6.93
CA LEU A 100 -10.76 10.57 7.28
C LEU A 100 -9.67 9.78 8.01
N TYR A 101 -8.45 9.82 7.48
CA TYR A 101 -7.28 9.23 8.12
C TYR A 101 -6.40 10.35 8.68
N ILE A 102 -6.25 10.37 10.01
CA ILE A 102 -5.37 11.32 10.70
C ILE A 102 -4.04 10.60 10.89
N ILE A 103 -3.05 10.99 10.10
CA ILE A 103 -1.76 10.30 9.96
C ILE A 103 -0.56 11.14 10.29
#